data_AF-A0A950N5C4-F1
#
_entry.id   AF-A0A950N5C4-F1
#
_cell.length_a   1.000
_cell.length_b   1.000
_cell.length_c   1.000
_cell.angle_alpha   90.00
_cell.angle_beta   90.00
_cell.angle_gamma   90.00
#
_symmetry.space_group_name_H-M   'P 1'
#
loop_
_entity.id
_entity.type
_entity.pdbx_description
1 polymer ?
#
loop_
_entity_poly.entity_id
_entity_poly.type
_entity_poly.pdbx_seq_one_letter_code
_entity_poly.pdbx_strand_id
1 'polypeptide(L)'
;MIPLLMLLALQARETIEIPGTKAKFDLVALPGGKATVGSPAAEPGRKDDEAQREVTLQPFWLAAHEVTWKEFNAYRYGKDLDGVTRPTVADNFFIDSIPDDFRTDPRPMTNARWHSAVMYCEWLSKKTGRYFRLPTETEWEYAARAGSAAAAPDPVNDYAWHKGNSKARTHDAGELKANALGLQDMIGNVWEYALEPYAFPDYSPVIRGGNWSSVPRELRFANRQTIPLKWFADDSNLPRSVWWLTSHEVSIGFRVACATDAADTQEREAYASKFEIAFTSNEEKTLKSNNSPALYRTVRGTVKNAGNRAVDEIELKIFYLADGKPVWVDQSGSKPGRAVFSKVWPVLVNSALGGDVVKPLKPGETRSFSVDLPWCYDVEEAPDPKLVFGGKVTALRFSK
;
A
#
# COMPACT_ATOMS: atom_id res chain seq x y z
N MET A 1 35.21 13.28 -13.74
CA MET A 1 35.68 12.10 -13.00
C MET A 1 34.73 11.85 -11.84
N ILE A 2 33.77 10.96 -12.05
CA ILE A 2 32.91 10.44 -10.97
C ILE A 2 33.79 9.41 -10.24
N PRO A 3 33.94 9.47 -8.90
CA PRO A 3 34.86 8.57 -8.22
C PRO A 3 34.36 7.13 -8.38
N LEU A 4 35.32 6.27 -8.72
CA LEU A 4 35.22 4.83 -9.03
C LEU A 4 34.59 3.96 -7.91
N LEU A 5 34.12 4.55 -6.81
CA LEU A 5 33.38 3.87 -5.74
C LEU A 5 31.87 3.72 -6.01
N MET A 6 31.33 4.34 -7.08
CA MET A 6 29.94 4.14 -7.52
C MET A 6 29.76 3.00 -8.55
N LEU A 7 30.85 2.39 -9.01
CA LEU A 7 30.83 1.19 -9.84
C LEU A 7 31.08 -0.02 -8.94
N LEU A 8 30.12 -0.96 -8.86
CA LEU A 8 30.11 -2.21 -8.05
C LEU A 8 29.59 -2.13 -6.61
N ALA A 9 28.57 -1.30 -6.33
CA ALA A 9 27.55 -1.83 -5.43
C ALA A 9 26.75 -2.85 -6.25
N LEU A 10 27.13 -4.13 -6.21
CA LEU A 10 26.19 -5.19 -6.51
C LEU A 10 24.96 -4.84 -5.68
N GLN A 11 23.84 -4.45 -6.30
CA GLN A 11 22.65 -4.12 -5.53
C GLN A 11 22.30 -5.37 -4.76
N ALA A 12 22.40 -5.28 -3.44
CA ALA A 12 22.18 -6.41 -2.56
C ALA A 12 20.78 -6.94 -2.89
N ARG A 13 20.72 -8.22 -3.28
CA ARG A 13 19.49 -8.97 -3.48
C ARG A 13 19.41 -9.99 -2.36
N GLU A 14 18.25 -10.08 -1.72
CA GLU A 14 18.00 -10.97 -0.61
C GLU A 14 16.74 -11.79 -0.90
N THR A 15 16.84 -13.11 -0.85
CA THR A 15 15.66 -13.97 -0.93
C THR A 15 15.03 -14.10 0.45
N ILE A 16 13.75 -13.73 0.56
CA ILE A 16 12.94 -13.93 1.76
C ILE A 16 12.15 -15.20 1.61
N GLU A 17 12.41 -16.18 2.48
CA GLU A 17 11.55 -17.33 2.66
C GLU A 17 10.45 -16.96 3.67
N ILE A 18 9.18 -17.10 3.29
CA ILE A 18 8.06 -16.77 4.18
C ILE A 18 7.89 -17.91 5.19
N PRO A 19 8.13 -17.68 6.50
CA PRO A 19 8.17 -18.77 7.48
C PRO A 19 6.88 -19.57 7.59
N GLY A 20 7.02 -20.89 7.63
CA GLY A 20 5.89 -21.83 7.67
C GLY A 20 5.19 -22.06 6.33
N THR A 21 5.79 -21.63 5.22
CA THR A 21 5.21 -21.73 3.87
C THR A 21 6.25 -22.21 2.85
N LYS A 22 5.82 -22.48 1.60
CA LYS A 22 6.72 -22.76 0.47
C LYS A 22 6.95 -21.52 -0.43
N ALA A 23 6.41 -20.37 -0.03
CA ALA A 23 6.53 -19.13 -0.78
C ALA A 23 7.84 -18.43 -0.42
N LYS A 24 8.47 -17.83 -1.43
CA LYS A 24 9.66 -17.01 -1.30
C LYS A 24 9.65 -15.95 -2.38
N PHE A 25 10.28 -14.82 -2.12
CA PHE A 25 10.40 -13.71 -3.06
C PHE A 25 11.73 -13.00 -2.83
N ASP A 26 12.17 -12.21 -3.81
CA ASP A 26 13.42 -11.47 -3.69
C ASP A 26 13.17 -10.00 -3.39
N LEU A 27 13.98 -9.46 -2.49
CA LEU A 27 14.11 -8.05 -2.21
C LEU A 27 15.37 -7.49 -2.88
N VAL A 28 15.28 -6.27 -3.39
CA VAL A 28 16.38 -5.49 -3.94
C VAL A 28 16.63 -4.29 -3.03
N ALA A 29 17.89 -4.04 -2.66
CA ALA A 29 18.26 -2.88 -1.86
C ALA A 29 18.29 -1.61 -2.72
N LEU A 30 17.56 -0.59 -2.28
CA LEU A 30 17.56 0.73 -2.87
C LEU A 30 18.29 1.72 -1.95
N PRO A 31 19.29 2.46 -2.47
CA PRO A 31 20.13 3.32 -1.64
C PRO A 31 19.42 4.58 -1.12
N GLY A 32 18.25 4.93 -1.66
CA GLY A 32 17.61 6.21 -1.38
C GLY A 32 18.44 7.39 -1.89
N GLY A 33 18.39 8.51 -1.18
CA GLY A 33 19.07 9.75 -1.56
C GLY A 33 18.16 10.75 -2.28
N LYS A 34 18.77 11.79 -2.85
CA LYS A 34 18.04 12.82 -3.59
C LYS A 34 17.62 12.31 -4.96
N ALA A 35 16.40 12.63 -5.36
CA ALA A 35 15.88 12.31 -6.69
C ALA A 35 14.82 13.33 -7.13
N THR A 36 14.62 13.43 -8.42
CA THR A 36 13.50 14.16 -9.02
C THR A 36 12.39 13.17 -9.36
N VAL A 37 11.17 13.41 -8.89
CA VAL A 37 9.94 12.69 -9.29
C VAL A 37 8.97 13.64 -9.97
N GLY A 38 8.01 13.13 -10.74
CA GLY A 38 7.15 13.89 -11.65
C GLY A 38 7.74 14.00 -13.06
N SER A 39 7.00 14.62 -13.98
CA SER A 39 7.32 14.76 -15.39
C SER A 39 7.61 16.22 -15.78
N PRO A 40 8.60 16.47 -16.67
CA PRO A 40 8.87 17.82 -17.16
C PRO A 40 7.69 18.37 -17.96
N ALA A 41 7.57 19.69 -18.06
CA ALA A 41 6.42 20.34 -18.70
C ALA A 41 6.20 19.94 -20.17
N ALA A 42 7.28 19.55 -20.84
CA ALA A 42 7.25 19.11 -22.24
C ALA A 42 7.07 17.58 -22.41
N GLU A 43 6.93 16.79 -21.34
CA GLU A 43 6.76 15.34 -21.46
C GLU A 43 5.41 15.02 -22.14
N PRO A 44 5.40 14.30 -23.28
CA PRO A 44 4.17 13.95 -23.96
C PRO A 44 3.24 13.12 -23.07
N GLY A 45 1.96 13.49 -23.00
CA GLY A 45 0.96 12.77 -22.18
C GLY A 45 1.05 13.06 -20.68
N ARG A 46 1.87 14.03 -20.25
CA ARG A 46 1.88 14.57 -18.89
C ARG A 46 0.49 15.07 -18.48
N LYS A 47 0.17 14.90 -17.19
CA LYS A 47 -1.01 15.48 -16.52
C LYS A 47 -0.60 16.66 -15.61
N ASP A 48 -1.59 17.46 -15.21
CA ASP A 48 -1.37 18.68 -14.41
C ASP A 48 -0.81 18.39 -13.00
N ASP A 49 -1.13 17.22 -12.44
CA ASP A 49 -0.71 16.74 -11.12
C ASP A 49 0.66 16.03 -11.12
N GLU A 50 1.37 16.03 -12.25
CA GLU A 50 2.66 15.35 -12.41
C GLU A 50 3.85 16.33 -12.38
N ALA A 51 3.71 17.53 -11.80
CA ALA A 51 4.81 18.49 -11.75
C ALA A 51 6.07 17.92 -11.05
N GLN A 52 7.24 18.20 -11.63
CA GLN A 52 8.51 17.77 -11.07
C GLN A 52 8.77 18.38 -9.70
N ARG A 53 9.26 17.55 -8.78
CA ARG A 53 9.70 17.96 -7.44
C ARG A 53 10.91 17.16 -7.01
N GLU A 54 11.75 17.79 -6.20
CA GLU A 54 12.87 17.13 -5.54
C GLU A 54 12.37 16.38 -4.30
N VAL A 55 12.88 15.17 -4.09
CA VAL A 55 12.58 14.34 -2.93
C VAL A 55 13.90 13.80 -2.36
N THR A 56 13.93 13.52 -1.06
CA THR A 56 15.03 12.76 -0.45
C THR A 56 14.45 11.53 0.20
N LEU A 57 14.91 10.36 -0.24
CA LEU A 57 14.43 9.06 0.23
C LEU A 57 15.44 8.45 1.20
N GLN A 58 14.93 7.78 2.23
CA GLN A 58 15.75 6.89 3.04
C GLN A 58 16.00 5.58 2.27
N PRO A 59 17.11 4.86 2.52
CA PRO A 59 17.34 3.56 1.89
C PRO A 59 16.25 2.56 2.28
N PHE A 60 15.74 1.76 1.35
CA PHE A 60 14.69 0.77 1.62
C PHE A 60 14.91 -0.47 0.76
N TRP A 61 14.24 -1.57 1.08
CA TRP A 61 14.16 -2.73 0.21
C TRP A 61 12.85 -2.71 -0.56
N LEU A 62 12.85 -3.18 -1.80
CA LEU A 62 11.64 -3.36 -2.60
C LEU A 62 11.61 -4.75 -3.23
N ALA A 63 10.45 -5.38 -3.28
CA ALA A 63 10.28 -6.64 -3.98
C ALA A 63 10.68 -6.52 -5.46
N ALA A 64 11.43 -7.51 -5.95
CA ALA A 64 12.00 -7.52 -7.30
C ALA A 64 10.92 -7.45 -8.39
N HIS A 65 9.77 -8.09 -8.16
CA HIS A 65 8.59 -8.08 -9.01
C HIS A 65 7.31 -7.96 -8.14
N GLU A 66 6.14 -7.98 -8.76
CA GLU A 66 4.86 -7.93 -8.05
C GLU A 66 4.66 -9.16 -7.15
N VAL A 67 3.83 -9.02 -6.12
CA VAL A 67 3.43 -10.15 -5.27
C VAL A 67 2.68 -11.18 -6.10
N THR A 68 3.10 -12.44 -6.03
CA THR A 68 2.50 -13.53 -6.81
C THR A 68 1.27 -14.15 -6.14
N TRP A 69 0.46 -14.88 -6.90
CA TRP A 69 -0.65 -15.66 -6.33
C TRP A 69 -0.18 -16.68 -5.28
N LYS A 70 0.99 -17.32 -5.44
CA LYS A 70 1.52 -18.25 -4.41
C LYS A 70 1.89 -17.55 -3.12
N GLU A 71 2.53 -16.39 -3.18
CA GLU A 71 2.87 -15.58 -2.01
C GLU A 71 1.59 -15.12 -1.29
N PHE A 72 0.63 -14.59 -2.03
CA PHE A 72 -0.62 -14.13 -1.44
C PHE A 72 -1.49 -15.27 -0.91
N ASN A 73 -1.51 -16.44 -1.56
CA ASN A 73 -2.25 -17.60 -1.07
C ASN A 73 -1.65 -18.17 0.23
N ALA A 74 -0.34 -18.01 0.47
CA ALA A 74 0.27 -18.36 1.75
C ALA A 74 -0.26 -17.51 2.91
N TYR A 75 -0.56 -16.24 2.65
CA TYR A 75 -1.30 -15.38 3.57
C TYR A 75 -2.76 -15.81 3.69
N ARG A 76 -3.47 -15.86 2.55
CA ARG A 76 -4.92 -16.10 2.51
C ARG A 76 -5.36 -17.37 3.23
N TYR A 77 -4.61 -18.45 3.05
CA TYR A 77 -4.92 -19.77 3.60
C TYR A 77 -4.06 -20.12 4.83
N GLY A 78 -3.37 -19.13 5.40
CA GLY A 78 -2.58 -19.31 6.62
C GLY A 78 -3.46 -19.76 7.79
N LYS A 79 -2.98 -20.73 8.57
CA LYS A 79 -3.70 -21.25 9.74
C LYS A 79 -3.47 -20.45 11.02
N ASP A 80 -2.49 -19.56 11.01
CA ASP A 80 -2.04 -18.76 12.14
C ASP A 80 -2.32 -17.26 11.95
N LEU A 81 -3.32 -16.93 11.14
CA LEU A 81 -3.79 -15.57 10.96
C LEU A 81 -4.52 -15.11 12.23
N ASP A 82 -4.13 -13.95 12.75
CA ASP A 82 -4.85 -13.30 13.84
C ASP A 82 -6.15 -12.65 13.33
N GLY A 83 -7.08 -12.32 14.24
CA GLY A 83 -8.34 -11.69 13.87
C GLY A 83 -8.23 -10.28 13.27
N VAL A 84 -7.02 -9.70 13.19
CA VAL A 84 -6.78 -8.36 12.62
C VAL A 84 -6.38 -8.44 11.16
N THR A 85 -5.50 -9.39 10.83
CA THR A 85 -4.98 -9.64 9.48
C THR A 85 -5.73 -10.75 8.77
N ARG A 86 -6.62 -11.49 9.43
CA ARG A 86 -7.35 -12.56 8.75
C ARG A 86 -8.25 -11.98 7.65
N PRO A 87 -8.11 -12.41 6.39
CA PRO A 87 -9.03 -12.02 5.35
C PRO A 87 -10.40 -12.60 5.64
N THR A 88 -11.46 -11.81 5.46
CA THR A 88 -12.82 -12.33 5.47
C THR A 88 -12.93 -13.42 4.42
N VAL A 89 -13.44 -14.58 4.80
CA VAL A 89 -13.75 -15.65 3.85
C VAL A 89 -15.01 -15.20 3.09
N ALA A 90 -14.83 -14.33 2.10
CA ALA A 90 -15.87 -14.16 1.10
C ALA A 90 -16.01 -15.52 0.40
N ASP A 91 -17.24 -16.01 0.27
CA ASP A 91 -17.51 -17.19 -0.55
C ASP A 91 -16.78 -17.02 -1.90
N ASN A 92 -16.07 -18.07 -2.34
CA ASN A 92 -15.06 -18.05 -3.41
C ASN A 92 -15.53 -17.51 -4.78
N PHE A 93 -16.77 -17.05 -4.91
CA PHE A 93 -17.44 -16.54 -6.09
C PHE A 93 -16.61 -15.57 -6.95
N PHE A 94 -15.95 -14.57 -6.34
CA PHE A 94 -15.18 -13.56 -7.10
C PHE A 94 -13.79 -14.04 -7.56
N ILE A 95 -13.25 -15.11 -6.97
CA ILE A 95 -11.94 -15.66 -7.35
C ILE A 95 -12.08 -16.78 -8.35
N ASP A 96 -13.07 -17.63 -8.12
CA ASP A 96 -13.36 -18.76 -9.00
C ASP A 96 -13.81 -18.27 -10.39
N SER A 97 -14.16 -16.99 -10.49
CA SER A 97 -14.47 -16.30 -11.74
C SER A 97 -13.29 -15.57 -12.38
N ILE A 98 -12.12 -15.49 -11.73
CA ILE A 98 -10.89 -15.02 -12.36
C ILE A 98 -10.40 -16.15 -13.30
N PRO A 99 -10.20 -15.89 -14.61
CA PRO A 99 -9.70 -16.92 -15.50
C PRO A 99 -8.32 -17.43 -15.08
N ASP A 100 -8.03 -18.71 -15.33
CA ASP A 100 -6.76 -19.36 -14.96
C ASP A 100 -5.52 -18.63 -15.51
N ASP A 101 -5.66 -18.03 -16.69
CA ASP A 101 -4.68 -17.15 -17.33
C ASP A 101 -4.39 -15.85 -16.56
N PHE A 102 -5.05 -15.59 -15.42
CA PHE A 102 -4.74 -14.45 -14.54
C PHE A 102 -4.37 -14.89 -13.11
N ARG A 103 -4.72 -16.12 -12.73
CA ARG A 103 -4.58 -16.60 -11.34
C ARG A 103 -3.60 -17.74 -11.11
N THR A 104 -2.97 -18.24 -12.18
CA THR A 104 -1.99 -19.33 -12.08
C THR A 104 -0.61 -18.77 -11.74
N ASP A 105 -0.01 -19.25 -10.66
CA ASP A 105 1.37 -18.91 -10.26
C ASP A 105 2.37 -19.21 -11.40
N PRO A 106 3.39 -18.37 -11.65
CA PRO A 106 3.84 -17.20 -10.88
C PRO A 106 3.27 -15.85 -11.35
N ARG A 107 2.01 -15.80 -11.80
CA ARG A 107 1.35 -14.54 -12.17
C ARG A 107 1.20 -13.60 -10.97
N PRO A 108 1.19 -12.28 -11.21
CA PRO A 108 0.91 -11.29 -10.17
C PRO A 108 -0.48 -11.54 -9.58
N MET A 109 -0.56 -11.42 -8.26
CA MET A 109 -1.82 -11.42 -7.53
C MET A 109 -2.64 -10.19 -7.94
N THR A 110 -3.84 -10.42 -8.46
CA THR A 110 -4.79 -9.35 -8.79
C THR A 110 -6.05 -9.45 -7.96
N ASN A 111 -7.00 -8.55 -8.20
CA ASN A 111 -8.31 -8.51 -7.54
C ASN A 111 -8.25 -8.09 -6.05
N ALA A 112 -7.07 -8.03 -5.43
CA ALA A 112 -6.93 -7.55 -4.06
C ALA A 112 -7.35 -6.09 -3.94
N ARG A 113 -8.19 -5.74 -2.94
CA ARG A 113 -8.38 -4.34 -2.56
C ARG A 113 -7.11 -3.81 -1.88
N TRP A 114 -6.86 -2.50 -1.96
CA TRP A 114 -5.73 -1.85 -1.29
C TRP A 114 -5.59 -2.23 0.20
N HIS A 115 -6.70 -2.24 0.94
CA HIS A 115 -6.70 -2.65 2.35
C HIS A 115 -6.23 -4.10 2.54
N SER A 116 -6.51 -4.99 1.58
CA SER A 116 -6.05 -6.39 1.61
C SER A 116 -4.54 -6.48 1.37
N ALA A 117 -4.00 -5.62 0.48
CA ALA A 117 -2.57 -5.50 0.26
C ALA A 117 -1.83 -4.95 1.50
N VAL A 118 -2.43 -3.98 2.21
CA VAL A 118 -1.90 -3.48 3.49
C VAL A 118 -1.88 -4.60 4.55
N MET A 119 -2.96 -5.35 4.72
CA MET A 119 -2.98 -6.46 5.70
C MET A 119 -2.03 -7.59 5.33
N TYR A 120 -1.82 -7.86 4.03
CA TYR A 120 -0.78 -8.78 3.58
C TYR A 120 0.60 -8.32 4.06
N CYS A 121 0.91 -7.02 3.94
CA CYS A 121 2.18 -6.47 4.43
C CYS A 121 2.33 -6.61 5.95
N GLU A 122 1.25 -6.38 6.71
CA GLU A 122 1.28 -6.58 8.17
C GLU A 122 1.50 -8.03 8.57
N TRP A 123 0.79 -8.95 7.91
CA TRP A 123 0.98 -10.38 8.10
C TRP A 123 2.42 -10.77 7.79
N LEU A 124 2.95 -10.31 6.65
CA LEU A 124 4.31 -10.59 6.23
C LEU A 124 5.32 -10.05 7.24
N SER A 125 5.04 -8.88 7.82
CA SER A 125 5.86 -8.29 8.87
C SER A 125 5.94 -9.18 10.11
N LYS A 126 4.79 -9.62 10.62
CA LYS A 126 4.71 -10.54 11.78
C LYS A 126 5.37 -11.87 11.50
N LYS A 127 5.21 -12.39 10.28
CA LYS A 127 5.77 -13.67 9.85
C LYS A 127 7.29 -13.65 9.79
N THR A 128 7.87 -12.54 9.37
CA THR A 128 9.31 -12.45 9.06
C THR A 128 10.12 -11.74 10.14
N GLY A 129 9.48 -11.04 11.08
CA GLY A 129 10.18 -10.19 12.04
C GLY A 129 10.54 -8.81 11.47
N ARG A 130 10.32 -8.55 10.17
CA ARG A 130 10.74 -7.32 9.49
C ARG A 130 9.57 -6.37 9.29
N TYR A 131 9.83 -5.09 9.03
CA TYR A 131 8.75 -4.16 8.69
C TYR A 131 8.52 -4.12 7.17
N PHE A 132 7.38 -4.66 6.73
CA PHE A 132 6.88 -4.62 5.36
C PHE A 132 5.66 -3.69 5.24
N ARG A 133 5.54 -3.04 4.09
CA ARG A 133 4.42 -2.16 3.71
C ARG A 133 4.31 -2.06 2.19
N LEU A 134 3.27 -1.37 1.70
CA LEU A 134 3.28 -0.90 0.32
C LEU A 134 4.38 0.17 0.14
N PRO A 135 5.01 0.28 -1.05
CA PRO A 135 5.87 1.42 -1.36
C PRO A 135 5.03 2.69 -1.35
N THR A 136 5.62 3.79 -0.88
CA THR A 136 5.05 5.11 -1.16
C THR A 136 5.09 5.36 -2.66
N GLU A 137 4.22 6.23 -3.16
CA GLU A 137 4.20 6.59 -4.57
C GLU A 137 5.55 7.17 -5.00
N THR A 138 6.16 7.97 -4.13
CA THR A 138 7.47 8.57 -4.38
C THR A 138 8.58 7.51 -4.44
N GLU A 139 8.58 6.54 -3.52
CA GLU A 139 9.51 5.40 -3.58
C GLU A 139 9.30 4.56 -4.83
N TRP A 140 8.05 4.33 -5.21
CA TRP A 140 7.68 3.58 -6.41
C TRP A 140 8.23 4.27 -7.66
N GLU A 141 8.03 5.58 -7.82
CA GLU A 141 8.51 6.30 -8.99
C GLU A 141 10.04 6.37 -9.03
N TYR A 142 10.67 6.62 -7.90
CA TYR A 142 12.13 6.56 -7.78
C TYR A 142 12.68 5.20 -8.22
N ALA A 143 12.06 4.12 -7.74
CA ALA A 143 12.43 2.75 -8.06
C ALA A 143 12.22 2.44 -9.55
N ALA A 144 11.09 2.87 -10.13
CA ALA A 144 10.77 2.66 -11.53
C ALA A 144 11.74 3.39 -12.46
N ARG A 145 12.06 4.65 -12.14
CA ARG A 145 13.01 5.48 -12.90
C ARG A 145 14.41 4.90 -12.90
N ALA A 146 14.87 4.31 -11.79
CA ALA A 146 16.21 3.75 -11.68
C ALA A 146 17.32 4.73 -12.10
N GLY A 147 17.16 6.02 -11.78
CA GLY A 147 18.06 7.10 -12.17
C GLY A 147 17.86 7.66 -13.59
N SER A 148 16.91 7.13 -14.37
CA SER A 148 16.56 7.64 -15.70
C SER A 148 15.75 8.94 -15.63
N ALA A 149 16.14 9.91 -16.46
CA ALA A 149 15.39 11.13 -16.71
C ALA A 149 14.35 10.97 -17.84
N ALA A 150 14.32 9.82 -18.52
CA ALA A 150 13.34 9.55 -19.57
C ALA A 150 11.93 9.37 -18.98
N ALA A 151 10.91 9.50 -19.84
CA ALA A 151 9.52 9.27 -19.46
C ALA A 151 9.23 7.78 -19.19
N ALA A 152 9.89 6.89 -19.94
CA ALA A 152 9.68 5.45 -19.96
C ALA A 152 10.97 4.77 -20.49
N PRO A 153 11.16 3.45 -20.32
CA PRO A 153 12.25 2.73 -20.97
C PRO A 153 12.00 2.58 -22.48
N ASP A 154 13.08 2.49 -23.25
CA ASP A 154 13.06 2.35 -24.71
C ASP A 154 14.09 1.27 -25.13
N PRO A 155 13.68 0.20 -25.84
CA PRO A 155 12.30 -0.13 -26.25
C PRO A 155 11.45 -0.63 -25.07
N VAL A 156 10.22 -0.13 -24.97
CA VAL A 156 9.30 -0.49 -23.86
C VAL A 156 8.97 -1.99 -23.79
N ASN A 157 8.96 -2.68 -24.93
CA ASN A 157 8.65 -4.12 -25.02
C ASN A 157 9.63 -5.01 -24.26
N ASP A 158 10.84 -4.52 -24.01
CA ASP A 158 11.86 -5.26 -23.28
C ASP A 158 11.60 -5.27 -21.76
N TYR A 159 10.74 -4.37 -21.26
CA TYR A 159 10.55 -4.08 -19.84
C TYR A 159 9.09 -4.16 -19.37
N ALA A 160 8.12 -4.23 -20.29
CA ALA A 160 6.70 -4.15 -19.94
C ALA A 160 5.80 -5.08 -20.75
N TRP A 161 4.90 -5.76 -20.05
CA TRP A 161 3.72 -6.38 -20.64
C TRP A 161 2.60 -5.35 -20.79
N HIS A 162 2.14 -5.11 -22.01
CA HIS A 162 1.16 -4.07 -22.34
C HIS A 162 0.27 -4.49 -23.51
N LYS A 163 -0.69 -3.66 -23.91
CA LYS A 163 -1.73 -4.01 -24.87
C LYS A 163 -1.20 -4.63 -26.18
N GLY A 164 -0.02 -4.19 -26.62
CA GLY A 164 0.58 -4.62 -27.88
C GLY A 164 1.31 -5.98 -27.83
N ASN A 165 1.72 -6.46 -26.65
CA ASN A 165 2.48 -7.71 -26.51
C ASN A 165 1.89 -8.70 -25.49
N SER A 166 0.97 -8.28 -24.62
CA SER A 166 0.46 -9.08 -23.50
C SER A 166 -0.51 -10.19 -23.91
N LYS A 167 -1.06 -10.13 -25.13
CA LYS A 167 -2.14 -11.03 -25.59
C LYS A 167 -3.36 -10.98 -24.65
N ALA A 168 -3.67 -9.79 -24.15
CA ALA A 168 -4.84 -9.50 -23.32
C ALA A 168 -4.90 -10.25 -21.98
N ARG A 169 -3.73 -10.49 -21.36
CA ARG A 169 -3.61 -11.13 -20.04
C ARG A 169 -2.38 -10.64 -19.29
N THR A 170 -2.30 -10.91 -17.99
CA THR A 170 -1.05 -10.79 -17.23
C THR A 170 0.02 -11.75 -17.78
N HIS A 171 1.22 -11.70 -17.26
CA HIS A 171 2.27 -12.71 -17.50
C HIS A 171 2.98 -13.03 -16.18
N ASP A 172 3.91 -13.97 -16.24
CA ASP A 172 4.67 -14.40 -15.08
C ASP A 172 5.45 -13.20 -14.51
N ALA A 173 5.38 -13.01 -13.19
CA ALA A 173 6.06 -11.91 -12.54
C ALA A 173 7.58 -12.08 -12.69
N GLY A 174 8.26 -11.02 -13.12
CA GLY A 174 9.70 -10.99 -13.35
C GLY A 174 10.17 -11.53 -14.70
N GLU A 175 9.29 -11.77 -15.67
CA GLU A 175 9.67 -12.42 -16.95
C GLU A 175 10.51 -11.52 -17.87
N LEU A 176 10.30 -10.20 -17.84
CA LEU A 176 11.00 -9.23 -18.70
C LEU A 176 12.28 -8.67 -18.05
N LYS A 177 12.99 -7.80 -18.78
CA LYS A 177 14.26 -7.24 -18.29
C LYS A 177 14.03 -6.38 -17.06
N ALA A 178 14.93 -6.51 -16.09
CA ALA A 178 15.00 -5.60 -14.97
C ALA A 178 15.49 -4.21 -15.40
N ASN A 179 15.05 -3.16 -14.71
CA ASN A 179 15.63 -1.82 -14.85
C ASN A 179 17.05 -1.77 -14.25
N ALA A 180 17.70 -0.60 -14.33
CA ALA A 180 19.08 -0.43 -13.84
C ALA A 180 19.25 -0.66 -12.33
N LEU A 181 18.15 -0.76 -11.57
CA LEU A 181 18.17 -1.12 -10.15
C LEU A 181 17.94 -2.62 -9.90
N GLY A 182 17.71 -3.45 -10.92
CA GLY A 182 17.41 -4.88 -10.74
C GLY A 182 15.94 -5.18 -10.44
N LEU A 183 15.03 -4.22 -10.65
CA LEU A 183 13.59 -4.39 -10.47
C LEU A 183 12.90 -4.68 -11.80
N GLN A 184 11.98 -5.63 -11.79
CA GLN A 184 11.21 -6.10 -12.96
C GLN A 184 9.75 -5.65 -12.85
N ASP A 185 9.11 -5.53 -14.01
CA ASP A 185 7.69 -5.19 -14.15
C ASP A 185 7.28 -3.90 -13.41
N MET A 186 8.22 -2.96 -13.24
CA MET A 186 7.90 -1.62 -12.72
C MET A 186 6.96 -0.85 -13.65
N ILE A 187 6.74 -1.31 -14.87
CA ILE A 187 5.73 -0.79 -15.78
C ILE A 187 5.07 -1.95 -16.54
N GLY A 188 3.78 -1.83 -16.83
CA GLY A 188 3.00 -2.90 -17.46
C GLY A 188 2.62 -4.02 -16.50
N ASN A 189 2.19 -5.15 -17.05
CA ASN A 189 1.65 -6.33 -16.37
C ASN A 189 0.43 -6.02 -15.50
N VAL A 190 0.60 -5.42 -14.31
CA VAL A 190 -0.49 -4.91 -13.47
C VAL A 190 -0.17 -3.52 -12.93
N TRP A 191 -1.22 -2.71 -12.75
CA TRP A 191 -1.12 -1.52 -11.93
C TRP A 191 -0.77 -1.91 -10.50
N GLU A 192 0.01 -1.09 -9.82
CA GLU A 192 0.44 -1.38 -8.46
C GLU A 192 -0.03 -0.33 -7.46
N TYR A 193 -0.59 -0.80 -6.35
CA TYR A 193 -0.93 0.05 -5.22
C TYR A 193 0.30 0.75 -4.63
N ALA A 194 0.22 2.06 -4.51
CA ALA A 194 1.06 2.82 -3.58
C ALA A 194 0.41 2.88 -2.19
N LEU A 195 1.21 3.20 -1.19
CA LEU A 195 0.78 3.30 0.20
C LEU A 195 -0.12 4.51 0.43
N GLU A 196 0.16 5.65 -0.20
CA GLU A 196 -0.67 6.83 -0.02
C GLU A 196 -2.09 6.57 -0.54
N PRO A 197 -3.11 6.72 0.31
CA PRO A 197 -4.46 6.86 -0.19
C PRO A 197 -4.54 8.23 -0.88
N TYR A 198 -4.67 8.25 -2.20
CA TYR A 198 -4.82 9.52 -2.91
C TYR A 198 -6.09 10.24 -2.44
N ALA A 199 -6.04 11.54 -2.62
CA ALA A 199 -7.02 12.53 -2.26
C ALA A 199 -8.49 12.09 -2.43
N PHE A 200 -9.23 12.40 -1.38
CA PHE A 200 -10.66 12.68 -1.32
C PHE A 200 -11.20 13.38 -2.60
N PRO A 201 -12.43 13.10 -3.07
CA PRO A 201 -13.59 12.57 -2.35
C PRO A 201 -13.74 11.05 -2.25
N ASP A 202 -12.91 10.23 -2.87
CA ASP A 202 -13.36 8.86 -3.19
C ASP A 202 -12.54 7.70 -2.58
N TYR A 203 -11.64 7.98 -1.62
CA TYR A 203 -10.76 6.96 -1.01
C TYR A 203 -10.09 6.05 -2.03
N SER A 204 -9.54 6.70 -3.04
CA SER A 204 -8.99 5.99 -4.16
C SER A 204 -7.48 5.92 -3.98
N PRO A 205 -6.91 4.74 -3.69
CA PRO A 205 -5.46 4.61 -3.58
C PRO A 205 -4.80 5.01 -4.89
N VAL A 206 -3.61 5.62 -4.79
CA VAL A 206 -2.80 5.83 -5.99
C VAL A 206 -2.39 4.46 -6.54
N ILE A 207 -2.53 4.30 -7.85
CA ILE A 207 -1.94 3.20 -8.59
C ILE A 207 -0.93 3.70 -9.64
N ARG A 208 0.13 2.93 -9.83
CA ARG A 208 1.26 3.27 -10.72
C ARG A 208 1.62 2.12 -11.68
N GLY A 209 2.35 2.43 -12.75
CA GLY A 209 2.96 1.43 -13.64
C GLY A 209 2.22 1.10 -14.94
N GLY A 210 0.90 1.28 -15.01
CA GLY A 210 0.12 0.71 -16.11
C GLY A 210 -0.12 -0.77 -15.93
N ASN A 211 -0.81 -1.41 -16.86
CA ASN A 211 -1.11 -2.83 -16.82
C ASN A 211 -0.98 -3.48 -18.21
N TRP A 212 -1.26 -4.78 -18.29
CA TRP A 212 -1.26 -5.56 -19.53
C TRP A 212 -2.16 -5.01 -20.65
N SER A 213 -3.13 -4.16 -20.34
CA SER A 213 -4.07 -3.53 -21.28
C SER A 213 -3.74 -2.07 -21.60
N SER A 214 -2.77 -1.48 -20.90
CA SER A 214 -2.28 -0.12 -21.14
C SER A 214 -1.62 -0.01 -22.50
N VAL A 215 -1.79 1.12 -23.16
CA VAL A 215 -1.04 1.41 -24.39
C VAL A 215 0.36 1.95 -24.05
N PRO A 216 1.38 1.76 -24.91
CA PRO A 216 2.75 2.18 -24.62
C PRO A 216 2.92 3.61 -24.11
N ARG A 217 2.16 4.58 -24.65
CA ARG A 217 2.21 5.99 -24.22
C ARG A 217 1.76 6.25 -22.78
N GLU A 218 1.07 5.29 -22.16
CA GLU A 218 0.62 5.35 -20.76
C GLU A 218 1.66 4.76 -19.79
N LEU A 219 2.66 4.04 -20.28
CA LEU A 219 3.68 3.37 -19.46
C LEU A 219 4.81 4.34 -19.06
N ARG A 220 4.44 5.56 -18.70
CA ARG A 220 5.37 6.58 -18.19
C ARG A 220 5.59 6.39 -16.70
N PHE A 221 6.81 6.60 -16.22
CA PHE A 221 7.15 6.51 -14.80
C PHE A 221 6.33 7.47 -13.94
N ALA A 222 5.96 8.66 -14.46
CA ALA A 222 5.16 9.65 -13.75
C ALA A 222 3.63 9.39 -13.81
N ASN A 223 3.16 8.48 -14.68
CA ASN A 223 1.73 8.27 -14.88
C ASN A 223 1.07 7.65 -13.63
N ARG A 224 0.19 8.43 -13.02
CA ARG A 224 -0.61 8.04 -11.85
C ARG A 224 -2.08 7.92 -12.25
N GLN A 225 -2.77 6.96 -11.62
CA GLN A 225 -4.21 6.85 -11.69
C GLN A 225 -4.81 6.63 -10.31
N THR A 226 -6.12 6.82 -10.23
CA THR A 226 -6.96 6.48 -9.10
C THR A 226 -7.94 5.39 -9.55
N ILE A 227 -8.30 4.51 -8.64
CA ILE A 227 -9.36 3.52 -8.84
C ILE A 227 -10.73 4.20 -8.86
N PRO A 228 -11.54 4.03 -9.92
CA PRO A 228 -12.87 4.61 -9.98
C PRO A 228 -13.84 3.88 -9.03
N LEU A 229 -14.71 4.63 -8.34
CA LEU A 229 -15.67 4.08 -7.36
C LEU A 229 -16.59 2.98 -7.91
N LYS A 230 -16.84 2.95 -9.23
CA LYS A 230 -17.66 1.92 -9.90
C LYS A 230 -17.14 0.51 -9.66
N TRP A 231 -15.85 0.38 -9.37
CA TRP A 231 -15.22 -0.90 -9.08
C TRP A 231 -15.69 -1.54 -7.79
N PHE A 232 -16.20 -0.71 -6.89
CA PHE A 232 -16.81 -1.14 -5.65
C PHE A 232 -18.30 -1.46 -5.84
N ALA A 233 -18.86 -1.35 -7.06
CA ALA A 233 -20.31 -1.49 -7.28
C ALA A 233 -20.82 -2.92 -7.16
N ASP A 234 -19.98 -3.91 -7.48
CA ASP A 234 -20.35 -5.33 -7.46
C ASP A 234 -20.22 -5.95 -6.05
N ASP A 235 -19.79 -5.16 -5.06
CA ASP A 235 -19.78 -5.54 -3.65
C ASP A 235 -21.21 -5.53 -3.10
N SER A 236 -21.78 -6.72 -2.93
CA SER A 236 -23.13 -6.89 -2.41
C SER A 236 -23.28 -6.59 -0.92
N ASN A 237 -22.20 -6.30 -0.20
CA ASN A 237 -22.27 -5.95 1.22
C ASN A 237 -22.76 -4.50 1.42
N LEU A 238 -23.47 -4.25 2.52
CA LEU A 238 -23.90 -2.92 2.97
C LEU A 238 -23.49 -2.68 4.43
N PRO A 239 -22.41 -1.94 4.72
CA PRO A 239 -21.57 -1.21 3.78
C PRO A 239 -20.83 -2.12 2.81
N ARG A 240 -20.50 -1.56 1.64
CA ARG A 240 -19.53 -2.16 0.72
C ARG A 240 -18.26 -2.43 1.50
N SER A 241 -17.90 -3.70 1.61
CA SER A 241 -16.74 -4.16 2.34
C SER A 241 -15.47 -3.48 1.83
N VAL A 242 -14.82 -2.64 2.62
CA VAL A 242 -13.42 -2.21 2.38
C VAL A 242 -12.44 -3.41 2.35
N TRP A 243 -12.93 -4.61 2.71
CA TRP A 243 -12.21 -5.87 2.74
C TRP A 243 -12.59 -6.78 1.56
N TRP A 244 -11.56 -7.20 0.82
CA TRP A 244 -11.52 -8.38 -0.07
C TRP A 244 -12.38 -8.44 -1.35
N LEU A 245 -11.70 -8.69 -2.49
CA LEU A 245 -12.12 -9.13 -3.84
C LEU A 245 -13.58 -8.92 -4.23
N THR A 246 -13.90 -7.72 -4.69
CA THR A 246 -15.30 -7.34 -4.93
C THR A 246 -15.67 -7.20 -6.40
N SER A 247 -14.77 -7.56 -7.31
CA SER A 247 -15.01 -7.48 -8.75
C SER A 247 -14.15 -8.51 -9.50
N HIS A 248 -14.27 -8.58 -10.83
CA HIS A 248 -13.36 -9.38 -11.67
C HIS A 248 -12.12 -8.57 -12.08
N GLU A 249 -11.56 -7.75 -11.18
CA GLU A 249 -10.36 -7.02 -11.56
C GLU A 249 -9.17 -7.96 -11.73
N VAL A 250 -8.55 -7.86 -12.90
CA VAL A 250 -7.36 -8.64 -13.26
C VAL A 250 -6.19 -7.79 -13.74
N SER A 251 -6.20 -6.49 -13.43
CA SER A 251 -5.21 -5.53 -13.89
C SER A 251 -4.60 -4.66 -12.80
N ILE A 252 -4.98 -4.86 -11.53
CA ILE A 252 -4.39 -4.18 -10.37
C ILE A 252 -3.89 -5.24 -9.38
N GLY A 253 -2.62 -5.13 -9.02
CA GLY A 253 -1.92 -5.88 -7.98
C GLY A 253 -1.10 -4.94 -7.10
N PHE A 254 0.00 -5.43 -6.57
CA PHE A 254 0.90 -4.64 -5.73
C PHE A 254 2.27 -5.32 -5.57
N ARG A 255 3.24 -4.54 -5.10
CA ARG A 255 4.53 -5.03 -4.59
C ARG A 255 4.76 -4.52 -3.17
N VAL A 256 5.71 -5.12 -2.46
CA VAL A 256 6.01 -4.77 -1.07
C VAL A 256 7.37 -4.07 -0.93
N ALA A 257 7.41 -3.04 -0.11
CA ALA A 257 8.63 -2.42 0.39
C ALA A 257 8.94 -2.91 1.81
N CYS A 258 10.20 -2.85 2.22
CA CYS A 258 10.66 -3.24 3.54
C CYS A 258 11.71 -2.27 4.10
N ALA A 259 11.63 -2.00 5.40
CA ALA A 259 12.63 -1.19 6.10
C ALA A 259 14.03 -1.84 6.04
N THR A 260 15.07 -1.00 6.03
CA THR A 260 16.48 -1.44 6.07
C THR A 260 17.06 -1.54 7.47
N ASP A 261 16.33 -1.09 8.49
CA ASP A 261 16.79 -1.17 9.87
C ASP A 261 16.75 -2.63 10.37
N ALA A 262 17.64 -2.97 11.30
CA ALA A 262 17.79 -4.33 11.80
C ALA A 262 16.80 -4.68 12.94
N ALA A 263 15.86 -3.79 13.26
CA ALA A 263 14.93 -4.03 14.37
C ALA A 263 13.93 -5.12 14.01
N ASP A 264 13.77 -6.08 14.93
CA ASP A 264 12.78 -7.14 14.81
C ASP A 264 11.39 -6.67 15.26
N THR A 265 10.38 -7.54 15.11
CA THR A 265 9.01 -7.25 15.53
C THR A 265 8.92 -6.94 17.03
N GLN A 266 9.66 -7.64 17.90
CA GLN A 266 9.56 -7.45 19.34
C GLN A 266 10.10 -6.07 19.75
N GLU A 267 11.23 -5.66 19.19
CA GLU A 267 11.81 -4.34 19.40
C GLU A 267 10.86 -3.23 18.90
N ARG A 268 10.28 -3.41 17.70
CA ARG A 268 9.33 -2.44 17.14
C ARG A 268 8.07 -2.32 17.97
N GLU A 269 7.47 -3.43 18.39
CA GLU A 269 6.27 -3.44 19.21
C GLU A 269 6.52 -2.81 20.59
N ALA A 270 7.64 -3.15 21.23
CA ALA A 270 8.04 -2.56 22.51
C ALA A 270 8.33 -1.06 22.41
N TYR A 271 8.80 -0.58 21.26
CA TYR A 271 9.00 0.84 21.05
C TYR A 271 7.72 1.56 20.63
N ALA A 272 6.85 0.92 19.84
CA ALA A 272 5.57 1.46 19.42
C ALA A 272 4.64 1.79 20.61
N SER A 273 4.73 1.05 21.72
CA SER A 273 3.98 1.33 22.95
C SER A 273 4.42 2.62 23.66
N LYS A 274 5.52 3.25 23.23
CA LYS A 274 6.04 4.53 23.78
C LYS A 274 5.48 5.75 23.07
N PHE A 275 4.55 5.59 22.13
CA PHE A 275 3.88 6.71 21.49
C PHE A 275 2.61 7.08 22.24
N GLU A 276 2.46 8.38 22.51
CA GLU A 276 1.26 8.95 23.11
C GLU A 276 0.37 9.50 21.99
N ILE A 277 -0.90 9.09 21.94
CA ILE A 277 -1.85 9.51 20.92
C ILE A 277 -3.00 10.26 21.60
N ALA A 278 -3.31 11.45 21.11
CA ALA A 278 -4.41 12.27 21.59
C ALA A 278 -5.34 12.64 20.43
N PHE A 279 -6.65 12.44 20.61
CA PHE A 279 -7.65 12.84 19.62
C PHE A 279 -8.12 14.27 19.92
N THR A 280 -8.14 15.13 18.90
CA THR A 280 -8.44 16.56 19.05
C THR A 280 -9.82 16.92 18.52
N SER A 281 -10.27 16.29 17.43
CA SER A 281 -11.59 16.56 16.86
C SER A 281 -12.09 15.44 15.97
N ASN A 282 -13.40 15.48 15.74
CA ASN A 282 -14.11 14.71 14.73
C ASN A 282 -14.87 15.69 13.85
N GLU A 283 -15.15 15.33 12.60
CA GLU A 283 -16.31 15.88 11.90
C GLU A 283 -16.99 14.80 11.06
N GLU A 284 -18.32 14.81 11.00
CA GLU A 284 -19.05 13.99 10.05
C GLU A 284 -18.85 14.48 8.63
N LYS A 285 -18.76 13.52 7.72
CA LYS A 285 -18.49 13.76 6.31
C LYS A 285 -19.34 12.79 5.49
N THR A 286 -20.32 13.33 4.80
CA THR A 286 -21.16 12.54 3.89
C THR A 286 -20.68 12.73 2.47
N LEU A 287 -20.32 11.62 1.81
CA LEU A 287 -19.97 11.58 0.41
C LEU A 287 -21.18 11.14 -0.41
N LYS A 288 -21.69 12.02 -1.27
CA LYS A 288 -22.77 11.70 -2.19
C LYS A 288 -22.16 11.07 -3.45
N SER A 289 -22.26 9.75 -3.60
CA SER A 289 -22.14 9.11 -4.91
C SER A 289 -23.52 9.00 -5.55
N ASN A 290 -23.59 8.98 -6.87
CA ASN A 290 -24.83 9.06 -7.65
C ASN A 290 -25.92 8.04 -7.26
N ASN A 291 -25.60 6.96 -6.51
CA ASN A 291 -26.58 5.97 -6.03
C ASN A 291 -26.40 5.48 -4.58
N SER A 292 -25.46 6.00 -3.79
CA SER A 292 -25.31 5.63 -2.36
C SER A 292 -24.49 6.69 -1.59
N PRO A 293 -25.00 7.28 -0.50
CA PRO A 293 -24.19 8.11 0.37
C PRO A 293 -23.22 7.21 1.16
N ALA A 294 -21.93 7.54 1.12
CA ALA A 294 -20.92 6.96 1.99
C ALA A 294 -20.67 7.90 3.18
N LEU A 295 -20.93 7.42 4.39
CA LEU A 295 -20.76 8.17 5.62
C LEU A 295 -19.35 7.94 6.15
N TYR A 296 -18.67 9.03 6.49
CA TYR A 296 -17.32 9.03 7.04
C TYR A 296 -17.24 9.99 8.21
N ARG A 297 -16.18 9.83 9.01
CA ARG A 297 -15.84 10.78 10.06
C ARG A 297 -14.36 11.15 9.93
N THR A 298 -14.07 12.42 9.66
CA THR A 298 -12.70 12.95 9.72
C THR A 298 -12.28 12.96 11.18
N VAL A 299 -11.27 12.18 11.54
CA VAL A 299 -10.69 12.13 12.89
C VAL A 299 -9.35 12.81 12.86
N ARG A 300 -9.16 13.78 13.75
CA ARG A 300 -7.90 14.51 13.91
C ARG A 300 -7.33 14.26 15.28
N GLY A 301 -6.01 14.28 15.36
CA GLY A 301 -5.30 14.08 16.60
C GLY A 301 -3.84 14.45 16.50
N THR A 302 -3.11 14.11 17.55
CA THR A 302 -1.66 14.22 17.63
C THR A 302 -1.05 12.90 18.07
N VAL A 303 0.18 12.67 17.64
CA VAL A 303 1.04 11.57 18.05
C VAL A 303 2.36 12.14 18.55
N LYS A 304 2.77 11.76 19.75
CA LYS A 304 4.01 12.19 20.38
C LYS A 304 4.94 11.00 20.57
N ASN A 305 6.19 11.15 20.19
CA ASN A 305 7.24 10.17 20.46
C ASN A 305 7.73 10.35 21.90
N ALA A 306 7.15 9.61 22.86
CA ALA A 306 7.62 9.63 24.25
C ALA A 306 8.78 8.64 24.50
N GLY A 307 9.30 8.02 23.44
CA GLY A 307 10.50 7.20 23.50
C GLY A 307 11.79 8.02 23.47
N ASN A 308 12.92 7.32 23.33
CA ASN A 308 14.27 7.86 23.42
C ASN A 308 15.07 7.78 22.10
N ARG A 309 14.43 7.40 20.99
CA ARG A 309 15.01 7.28 19.65
C ARG A 309 14.20 8.07 18.63
N ALA A 310 14.87 8.60 17.62
CA ALA A 310 14.18 9.18 16.48
C ALA A 310 13.61 8.08 15.58
N VAL A 311 12.46 8.35 14.96
CA VAL A 311 11.81 7.43 14.01
C VAL A 311 11.61 8.11 12.66
N ASP A 312 12.01 7.41 11.60
CA ASP A 312 11.87 7.84 10.21
C ASP A 312 10.49 7.54 9.66
N GLU A 313 9.74 6.64 10.27
CA GLU A 313 8.41 6.27 9.79
C GLU A 313 7.60 5.72 10.96
N ILE A 314 6.33 6.07 11.03
CA ILE A 314 5.37 5.42 11.92
C ILE A 314 4.11 5.09 11.14
N GLU A 315 3.55 3.94 11.44
CA GLU A 315 2.24 3.51 11.00
C GLU A 315 1.29 3.59 12.18
N LEU A 316 0.28 4.45 12.05
CA LEU A 316 -0.71 4.73 13.09
C LEU A 316 -2.05 4.06 12.75
N LYS A 317 -2.52 3.14 13.60
CA LYS A 317 -3.88 2.59 13.51
C LYS A 317 -4.82 3.36 14.41
N ILE A 318 -5.90 3.89 13.84
CA ILE A 318 -6.98 4.57 14.57
C ILE A 318 -8.24 3.73 14.48
N PHE A 319 -8.89 3.40 15.60
CA PHE A 319 -10.09 2.53 15.72
C PHE A 319 -11.22 3.13 16.58
N TYR A 320 -12.45 2.59 16.45
CA TYR A 320 -13.59 2.97 17.32
C TYR A 320 -13.46 2.21 18.65
N LEU A 321 -13.87 2.85 19.74
CA LEU A 321 -14.01 2.22 21.05
C LEU A 321 -15.49 2.15 21.44
N ALA A 322 -15.91 1.02 22.02
CA ALA A 322 -17.16 0.87 22.75
C ALA A 322 -16.81 0.37 24.16
N ASP A 323 -17.31 1.05 25.19
CA ASP A 323 -17.00 0.77 26.60
C ASP A 323 -15.48 0.65 26.88
N GLY A 324 -14.69 1.52 26.24
CA GLY A 324 -13.24 1.56 26.39
C GLY A 324 -12.48 0.42 25.70
N LYS A 325 -13.17 -0.48 24.98
CA LYS A 325 -12.56 -1.58 24.24
C LYS A 325 -12.62 -1.32 22.74
N PRO A 326 -11.60 -1.73 21.95
CA PRO A 326 -11.69 -1.64 20.51
C PRO A 326 -12.87 -2.46 20.00
N VAL A 327 -13.67 -1.82 19.15
CA VAL A 327 -14.78 -2.46 18.46
C VAL A 327 -14.19 -3.26 17.29
N TRP A 328 -13.78 -4.50 17.57
CA TRP A 328 -13.39 -5.48 16.56
C TRP A 328 -14.64 -6.29 16.17
N VAL A 329 -15.54 -5.70 15.39
CA VAL A 329 -16.79 -6.40 15.08
C VAL A 329 -16.61 -7.22 13.80
N ASP A 330 -16.25 -8.49 13.99
CA ASP A 330 -16.46 -9.55 12.99
C ASP A 330 -17.90 -10.06 13.15
N GLN A 331 -18.89 -9.49 12.44
CA GLN A 331 -20.26 -10.06 12.38
C GLN A 331 -20.41 -11.09 11.25
N SER A 332 -19.33 -11.72 10.75
CA SER A 332 -19.45 -12.77 9.74
C SER A 332 -20.28 -13.99 10.20
N GLY A 333 -20.60 -14.08 11.49
CA GLY A 333 -21.36 -15.20 12.06
C GLY A 333 -22.89 -15.10 12.02
N SER A 334 -23.52 -13.99 11.64
CA SER A 334 -24.99 -13.89 11.84
C SER A 334 -25.85 -13.29 10.73
N LYS A 335 -25.30 -12.79 9.62
CA LYS A 335 -26.03 -12.52 8.35
C LYS A 335 -25.06 -12.05 7.25
N PRO A 336 -25.20 -12.50 5.99
CA PRO A 336 -24.53 -11.88 4.85
C PRO A 336 -24.92 -10.40 4.76
N GLY A 337 -23.95 -9.49 4.62
CA GLY A 337 -24.20 -8.06 4.45
C GLY A 337 -23.92 -7.16 5.66
N ARG A 338 -23.33 -7.65 6.76
CA ARG A 338 -22.92 -6.81 7.91
C ARG A 338 -21.42 -6.79 8.09
N ALA A 339 -20.76 -5.81 7.45
CA ALA A 339 -19.35 -5.53 7.67
C ALA A 339 -19.21 -4.27 8.55
N VAL A 340 -18.62 -4.42 9.73
CA VAL A 340 -18.26 -3.31 10.61
C VAL A 340 -16.74 -3.17 10.55
N PHE A 341 -16.26 -1.97 10.19
CA PHE A 341 -14.87 -1.75 9.81
C PHE A 341 -13.93 -1.62 11.00
N SER A 342 -12.92 -2.49 11.09
CA SER A 342 -11.72 -2.31 11.90
C SER A 342 -10.56 -1.68 11.09
N LYS A 343 -10.74 -0.41 10.70
CA LYS A 343 -9.87 0.69 11.15
C LYS A 343 -8.33 0.49 11.07
N VAL A 344 -7.76 0.43 9.86
CA VAL A 344 -6.32 0.61 9.65
C VAL A 344 -6.06 1.57 8.50
N TRP A 345 -5.58 2.77 8.81
CA TRP A 345 -5.06 3.67 7.79
C TRP A 345 -3.60 3.96 8.15
N PRO A 346 -2.62 3.42 7.42
CA PRO A 346 -1.25 3.88 7.54
C PRO A 346 -1.19 5.39 7.30
N VAL A 347 -1.12 6.17 8.37
CA VAL A 347 -0.66 7.55 8.28
C VAL A 347 0.84 7.49 8.41
N LEU A 348 1.54 7.54 7.26
CA LEU A 348 2.97 7.80 7.31
C LEU A 348 3.18 9.23 7.73
N VAL A 349 3.49 9.41 9.01
CA VAL A 349 3.84 10.71 9.57
C VAL A 349 5.22 11.18 9.06
N ASN A 350 5.88 10.41 8.17
CA ASN A 350 7.19 10.73 7.62
C ASN A 350 7.55 10.34 6.18
N SER A 351 6.63 9.87 5.33
CA SER A 351 6.94 9.77 3.90
C SER A 351 6.61 11.06 3.17
N ALA A 352 7.21 11.25 1.99
CA ALA A 352 7.16 12.44 1.14
C ALA A 352 5.75 12.78 0.57
N LEU A 353 4.76 12.91 1.44
CA LEU A 353 3.47 13.49 1.15
C LEU A 353 3.65 15.01 0.95
N GLY A 354 3.67 15.45 -0.31
CA GLY A 354 3.66 16.89 -0.64
C GLY A 354 5.03 17.53 -0.92
N GLY A 355 6.11 16.75 -1.08
CA GLY A 355 7.38 17.28 -1.60
C GLY A 355 8.37 17.81 -0.56
N ASP A 356 8.03 17.85 0.73
CA ASP A 356 9.00 18.10 1.78
C ASP A 356 9.42 16.80 2.46
N VAL A 357 10.73 16.67 2.70
CA VAL A 357 11.29 15.62 3.56
C VAL A 357 10.74 15.86 4.96
N VAL A 358 9.75 15.06 5.35
CA VAL A 358 9.31 15.13 6.72
C VAL A 358 10.45 14.58 7.59
N LYS A 359 10.99 15.45 8.45
CA LYS A 359 12.15 15.14 9.29
C LYS A 359 11.84 13.95 10.19
N PRO A 360 12.81 13.15 10.65
CA PRO A 360 12.55 12.13 11.66
C PRO A 360 11.81 12.70 12.88
N LEU A 361 10.85 11.96 13.41
CA LEU A 361 10.09 12.37 14.59
C LEU A 361 10.96 12.13 15.83
N LYS A 362 11.50 13.20 16.42
CA LYS A 362 12.48 13.12 17.50
C LYS A 362 11.83 12.76 18.85
N PRO A 363 12.62 12.25 19.82
CA PRO A 363 12.16 12.12 21.21
C PRO A 363 11.54 13.41 21.74
N GLY A 364 10.34 13.30 22.31
CA GLY A 364 9.54 14.41 22.83
C GLY A 364 8.77 15.22 21.78
N GLU A 365 9.00 15.01 20.48
CA GLU A 365 8.31 15.73 19.42
C GLU A 365 6.88 15.20 19.22
N THR A 366 5.96 16.12 18.90
CA THR A 366 4.54 15.85 18.65
C THR A 366 4.19 16.26 17.24
N ARG A 367 3.35 15.46 16.56
CA ARG A 367 2.80 15.78 15.23
C ARG A 367 1.33 15.55 15.13
N SER A 368 0.68 16.37 14.33
CA SER A 368 -0.74 16.24 14.02
C SER A 368 -0.97 15.20 12.93
N PHE A 369 -2.11 14.52 13.00
CA PHE A 369 -2.63 13.66 11.94
C PHE A 369 -4.11 13.98 11.68
N SER A 370 -4.56 13.64 10.48
CA SER A 370 -5.96 13.65 10.07
C SER A 370 -6.21 12.38 9.26
N VAL A 371 -7.27 11.66 9.58
CA VAL A 371 -7.67 10.44 8.88
C VAL A 371 -9.17 10.41 8.76
N ASP A 372 -9.68 10.14 7.57
CA ASP A 372 -11.10 9.93 7.38
C ASP A 372 -11.41 8.43 7.64
N LEU A 373 -12.36 8.15 8.53
CA LEU A 373 -12.73 6.77 8.91
C LEU A 373 -14.13 6.44 8.39
N PRO A 374 -14.32 5.28 7.73
CA PRO A 374 -15.64 4.86 7.26
C PRO A 374 -16.59 4.63 8.44
N TRP A 375 -17.82 5.13 8.29
CA TRP A 375 -18.89 4.85 9.22
C TRP A 375 -19.39 3.41 9.04
N CYS A 376 -19.76 2.79 10.15
CA CYS A 376 -20.34 1.45 10.15
C CYS A 376 -21.87 1.62 10.06
N TYR A 377 -22.51 1.09 9.02
CA TYR A 377 -23.93 1.36 8.70
C TYR A 377 -24.94 0.70 9.67
N ASP A 378 -24.48 0.04 10.73
CA ASP A 378 -25.32 -0.73 11.66
C ASP A 378 -25.72 0.03 12.94
N VAL A 379 -25.57 1.35 12.99
CA VAL A 379 -26.28 2.17 13.97
C VAL A 379 -27.51 2.76 13.28
N GLU A 380 -28.66 2.11 13.47
CA GLU A 380 -30.00 2.69 13.19
C GLU A 380 -30.25 3.97 14.00
N GLU A 381 -29.40 4.24 14.99
CA GLU A 381 -29.42 5.43 15.80
C GLU A 381 -28.55 6.54 15.18
N ALA A 382 -29.06 7.77 15.23
CA ALA A 382 -28.31 8.99 14.93
C ALA A 382 -26.93 8.97 15.62
N PRO A 383 -25.92 9.65 15.05
CA PRO A 383 -24.53 9.59 15.52
C PRO A 383 -24.44 9.71 17.04
N ASP A 384 -23.91 8.69 17.71
CA ASP A 384 -23.70 8.72 19.16
C ASP A 384 -22.73 9.88 19.47
N PRO A 385 -23.16 10.92 20.21
CA PRO A 385 -22.29 12.02 20.61
C PRO A 385 -21.13 11.58 21.52
N LYS A 386 -21.08 10.31 21.96
CA LYS A 386 -20.03 9.72 22.80
C LYS A 386 -18.98 8.90 22.06
N LEU A 387 -18.94 8.91 20.72
CA LEU A 387 -17.92 8.15 19.98
C LEU A 387 -16.49 8.44 20.46
N VAL A 388 -15.87 7.44 21.06
CA VAL A 388 -14.48 7.48 21.53
C VAL A 388 -13.59 6.74 20.53
N PHE A 389 -12.40 7.27 20.30
CA PHE A 389 -11.40 6.69 19.41
C PHE A 389 -10.24 6.15 20.22
N GLY A 390 -9.69 5.04 19.74
CA GLY A 390 -8.42 4.51 20.20
C GLY A 390 -7.41 4.60 19.07
N GLY A 391 -6.13 4.73 19.42
CA GLY A 391 -5.04 4.73 18.46
C GLY A 391 -3.88 3.90 18.97
N LYS A 392 -3.14 3.26 18.08
CA LYS A 392 -1.85 2.64 18.40
C LYS A 392 -0.88 2.75 17.22
N VAL A 393 0.40 2.96 17.51
CA VAL A 393 1.44 2.72 16.51
C VAL A 393 1.60 1.20 16.37
N THR A 394 1.60 0.69 15.14
CA THR A 394 1.75 -0.76 14.86
C THR A 394 3.03 -1.14 14.17
N ALA A 395 3.60 -0.19 13.45
CA ALA A 395 4.89 -0.36 12.84
C ALA A 395 5.61 0.98 12.84
N LEU A 396 6.93 0.91 12.81
CA LEU A 396 7.79 2.06 12.76
C LEU A 396 9.11 1.66 12.15
N ARG A 397 9.80 2.66 11.60
CA ARG A 397 11.18 2.57 11.13
C ARG A 397 12.05 3.45 12.00
N PHE A 398 13.12 2.90 12.56
CA PHE A 398 14.07 3.70 13.32
C PHE A 398 14.94 4.54 12.39
N SER A 399 15.28 5.74 12.82
CA SER A 399 16.35 6.52 12.19
C SER A 399 17.69 5.80 12.35
N LYS A 400 18.53 5.88 11.31
CA LYS A 400 19.90 5.36 11.35
C LYS A 400 20.77 6.09 12.36
#